data_AF-A2H8R0-F1
#
_entry.id   AF-A2H8R0-F1
#
_cell.length_a   1.000
_cell.length_b   1.000
_cell.length_c   1.000
_cell.angle_alpha   90.00
_cell.angle_beta   90.00
_cell.angle_gamma   90.00
#
_symmetry.space_group_name_H-M   'P 1'
#
loop_
_entity.id
_entity.type
_entity.pdbx_description
1 polymer ?
#
loop_
_entity_poly.entity_id
_entity_poly.type
_entity_poly.pdbx_seq_one_letter_code
_entity_poly.pdbx_strand_id
1 'polypeptide(L)'
;MHILNLKNAKKSSWDQYFGSKDKCDYIQNGTVLFDNSSINNYYVLLCFYKECKETGAICIQRTNKVCTLLEETVFTNCSSTTEYGGGSVYYNCQADGEFVQHRTCYYASIAEQAMAFAQAAKQYLSNKNYAIEVSVLKCGENEEKGSYTFGISFGDICFDNNNITNNKCIHQ
;
A
#
# COMPACT_ATOMS: atom_id res chain seq x y z
N MET A 1 -8.79 28.88 15.28
CA MET A 1 -8.55 27.84 14.24
C MET A 1 -9.91 27.49 13.65
N HIS A 2 -10.22 28.02 12.47
CA HIS A 2 -11.53 27.90 11.84
C HIS A 2 -11.72 26.48 11.28
N ILE A 3 -12.71 25.75 11.79
CA ILE A 3 -13.21 24.51 11.18
C ILE A 3 -13.98 24.93 9.92
N LEU A 4 -13.40 24.65 8.75
CA LEU A 4 -14.07 24.83 7.47
C LEU A 4 -15.18 23.78 7.33
N ASN A 5 -16.42 24.27 7.22
CA ASN A 5 -17.60 23.54 6.82
C ASN A 5 -17.41 22.91 5.43
N LEU A 6 -17.09 21.61 5.36
CA LEU A 6 -17.12 20.82 4.12
C LEU A 6 -18.57 20.44 3.78
N LYS A 7 -19.37 21.42 3.33
CA LYS A 7 -20.73 21.20 2.78
C LYS A 7 -20.74 20.97 1.26
N ASN A 8 -19.73 20.25 0.76
CA ASN A 8 -19.81 19.50 -0.49
C ASN A 8 -19.27 18.11 -0.15
N ALA A 9 -20.16 17.21 0.28
CA ALA A 9 -19.79 15.84 0.60
C ALA A 9 -19.43 15.12 -0.71
N LYS A 10 -18.18 15.32 -1.14
CA LYS A 10 -17.54 14.51 -2.17
C LYS A 10 -17.73 13.06 -1.70
N LYS A 11 -18.33 12.22 -2.55
CA LYS A 11 -18.46 10.78 -2.28
C LYS A 11 -17.08 10.28 -1.84
N SER A 12 -17.00 9.58 -0.70
CA SER A 12 -15.70 9.17 -0.18
C SER A 12 -14.99 8.30 -1.23
N SER A 13 -13.67 8.40 -1.36
CA SER A 13 -12.92 7.60 -2.33
C SER A 13 -13.16 6.10 -2.10
N TRP A 14 -13.42 5.71 -0.85
CA TRP A 14 -13.91 4.37 -0.50
C TRP A 14 -15.15 3.96 -1.30
N ASP A 15 -16.22 4.77 -1.25
CA ASP A 15 -17.49 4.43 -1.90
C ASP A 15 -17.38 4.44 -3.44
N GLN A 16 -16.37 5.13 -4.00
CA GLN A 16 -16.06 5.08 -5.43
C GLN A 16 -15.52 3.71 -5.84
N TYR A 17 -14.60 3.13 -5.07
CA TYR A 17 -13.97 1.86 -5.42
C TYR A 17 -14.74 0.65 -4.89
N PHE A 18 -15.29 0.75 -3.68
CA PHE A 18 -15.80 -0.39 -2.93
C PHE A 18 -17.28 -0.28 -2.58
N GLY A 19 -17.93 0.83 -2.92
CA GLY A 19 -19.34 1.06 -2.62
C GLY A 19 -19.59 1.09 -1.11
N SER A 20 -20.72 0.56 -0.67
CA SER A 20 -21.14 0.56 0.74
C SER A 20 -20.54 -0.59 1.57
N LYS A 21 -19.40 -1.17 1.18
CA LYS A 21 -18.75 -2.23 1.97
C LYS A 21 -18.27 -1.64 3.31
N ASP A 22 -18.53 -2.35 4.40
CA ASP A 22 -18.04 -1.97 5.73
C ASP A 22 -16.51 -1.97 5.78
N LYS A 23 -15.94 -1.07 6.58
CA LYS A 23 -14.49 -0.90 6.72
C LYS A 23 -14.09 -0.47 8.12
N CYS A 24 -12.86 -0.81 8.48
CA CYS A 24 -12.17 -0.20 9.61
C CYS A 24 -11.41 1.02 9.10
N ASP A 25 -11.76 2.20 9.62
CA ASP A 25 -11.01 3.42 9.39
C ASP A 25 -9.73 3.37 10.23
N TYR A 26 -8.59 3.36 9.56
CA TYR A 26 -7.27 3.30 10.16
C TYR A 26 -6.57 4.65 9.95
N ILE A 27 -6.60 5.49 10.98
CA ILE A 27 -6.05 6.85 11.00
C ILE A 27 -4.94 6.95 12.08
N GLN A 28 -4.26 5.83 12.35
CA GLN A 28 -3.24 5.75 13.41
C GLN A 28 -1.85 5.96 12.81
N ASN A 29 -1.23 7.10 13.13
CA ASN A 29 0.15 7.38 12.73
C ASN A 29 1.13 6.46 13.45
N GLY A 30 2.03 5.83 12.68
CA GLY A 30 3.14 5.04 13.19
C GLY A 30 2.81 3.64 13.72
N THR A 31 1.54 3.28 13.92
CA THR A 31 1.16 1.94 14.37
C THR A 31 1.15 0.96 13.21
N VAL A 32 1.98 -0.08 13.26
CA VAL A 32 2.04 -1.13 12.23
C VAL A 32 0.67 -1.81 12.06
N LEU A 33 0.26 -2.00 10.81
CA LEU A 33 -0.91 -2.81 10.45
C LEU A 33 -0.43 -4.17 9.94
N PHE A 34 -0.54 -5.19 10.77
CA PHE A 34 -0.34 -6.58 10.37
C PHE A 34 -1.67 -7.34 10.46
N ASP A 35 -2.08 -7.97 9.36
CA ASP A 35 -3.31 -8.78 9.33
C ASP A 35 -3.16 -10.01 8.42
N ASN A 36 -3.43 -11.18 8.99
CA ASN A 36 -3.41 -12.45 8.28
C ASN A 36 -4.70 -13.29 8.42
N SER A 37 -5.71 -12.78 9.13
CA SER A 37 -6.85 -13.62 9.55
C SER A 37 -8.14 -12.86 9.85
N SER A 38 -8.12 -11.53 9.88
CA SER A 38 -9.31 -10.73 10.11
C SER A 38 -10.37 -10.96 9.02
N ILE A 39 -11.58 -10.45 9.26
CA ILE A 39 -12.63 -10.32 8.24
C ILE A 39 -12.81 -8.87 7.78
N ASN A 40 -12.07 -7.94 8.39
CA ASN A 40 -12.27 -6.51 8.17
C ASN A 40 -11.75 -6.09 6.79
N ASN A 41 -12.35 -5.04 6.26
CA ASN A 41 -11.77 -4.26 5.17
C ASN A 41 -11.05 -3.04 5.78
N TYR A 42 -10.10 -2.46 5.06
CA TYR A 42 -9.22 -1.42 5.60
C TYR A 42 -9.28 -0.15 4.79
N TYR A 43 -9.60 0.97 5.44
CA TYR A 43 -9.39 2.30 4.87
C TYR A 43 -8.30 3.02 5.66
N VAL A 44 -7.10 3.07 5.09
CA VAL A 44 -5.94 3.76 5.66
C VAL A 44 -5.90 5.16 5.06
N LEU A 45 -6.14 6.18 5.87
CA LEU A 45 -6.30 7.55 5.41
C LEU A 45 -5.42 8.49 6.25
N LEU A 46 -4.67 9.36 5.57
CA LEU A 46 -3.88 10.43 6.21
C LEU A 46 -2.88 9.91 7.26
N CYS A 47 -2.32 8.72 7.03
CA CYS A 47 -1.36 8.11 7.93
C CYS A 47 0.08 8.48 7.57
N PHE A 48 0.89 8.67 8.61
CA PHE A 48 2.34 8.81 8.50
C PHE A 48 3.02 7.66 9.25
N TYR A 49 3.78 6.85 8.52
CA TYR A 49 4.58 5.75 9.03
C TYR A 49 6.06 6.11 8.93
N LYS A 50 6.79 5.88 10.01
CA LYS A 50 8.22 6.17 10.07
C LYS A 50 8.96 5.05 10.76
N GLU A 51 10.01 4.56 10.12
CA GLU A 51 10.94 3.58 10.70
C GLU A 51 10.26 2.31 11.23
N CYS A 52 9.12 1.92 10.64
CA CYS A 52 8.49 0.62 10.92
C CYS A 52 9.40 -0.51 10.40
N LYS A 53 9.60 -1.57 11.19
CA LYS A 53 10.56 -2.65 10.91
C LYS A 53 9.89 -4.03 10.95
N GLU A 54 10.69 -5.05 10.67
CA GLU A 54 10.34 -6.48 10.64
C GLU A 54 9.40 -6.87 9.50
N THR A 55 8.20 -6.30 9.44
CA THR A 55 7.17 -6.61 8.43
C THR A 55 6.79 -5.40 7.56
N GLY A 56 7.54 -4.30 7.68
CA GLY A 56 7.18 -3.02 7.11
C GLY A 56 6.14 -2.27 7.96
N ALA A 57 5.40 -1.36 7.35
CA ALA A 57 4.36 -0.58 8.01
C ALA A 57 2.97 -1.20 7.86
N ILE A 58 2.69 -1.79 6.69
CA ILE A 58 1.43 -2.48 6.41
C ILE A 58 1.76 -3.83 5.79
N CYS A 59 1.28 -4.90 6.40
CA CYS A 59 1.43 -6.27 5.93
C CYS A 59 0.08 -6.98 6.05
N ILE A 60 -0.61 -7.16 4.90
CA ILE A 60 -1.92 -7.82 4.83
C ILE A 60 -1.78 -9.05 3.94
N GLN A 61 -1.97 -10.24 4.51
CA GLN A 61 -1.82 -11.50 3.81
C GLN A 61 -3.01 -12.41 4.10
N ARG A 62 -3.98 -12.45 3.18
CA ARG A 62 -5.29 -13.05 3.47
C ARG A 62 -5.83 -13.87 2.32
N THR A 63 -6.56 -14.94 2.67
CA THR A 63 -7.22 -15.82 1.70
C THR A 63 -8.72 -15.54 1.56
N ASN A 64 -9.32 -14.82 2.49
CA ASN A 64 -10.71 -14.39 2.42
C ASN A 64 -10.83 -13.02 1.70
N LYS A 65 -12.08 -12.63 1.47
CA LYS A 65 -12.41 -11.34 0.86
C LYS A 65 -11.86 -10.19 1.70
N VAL A 66 -11.13 -9.28 1.06
CA VAL A 66 -10.63 -8.07 1.69
C VAL A 66 -10.52 -6.95 0.67
N CYS A 67 -11.09 -5.80 1.01
CA CYS A 67 -10.89 -4.56 0.27
C CYS A 67 -10.01 -3.64 1.11
N THR A 68 -8.99 -3.08 0.48
CA THR A 68 -8.09 -2.15 1.15
C THR A 68 -7.88 -0.92 0.29
N LEU A 69 -8.06 0.26 0.89
CA LEU A 69 -7.76 1.56 0.29
C LEU A 69 -6.70 2.25 1.14
N LEU A 70 -5.59 2.63 0.52
CA LEU A 70 -4.63 3.59 1.07
C LEU A 70 -4.87 4.93 0.38
N GLU A 71 -5.06 5.98 1.16
CA GLU A 71 -5.25 7.33 0.65
C GLU A 71 -4.39 8.32 1.45
N GLU A 72 -3.67 9.19 0.73
CA GLU A 72 -2.89 10.31 1.29
C GLU A 72 -1.95 9.85 2.44
N THR A 73 -1.28 8.71 2.22
CA THR A 73 -0.45 8.04 3.24
C THR A 73 1.03 8.13 2.88
N VAL A 74 1.89 8.33 3.89
CA VAL A 74 3.33 8.51 3.70
C VAL A 74 4.12 7.50 4.53
N PHE A 75 5.12 6.89 3.91
CA PHE A 75 6.06 5.96 4.52
C PHE A 75 7.48 6.48 4.41
N THR A 76 8.16 6.59 5.55
CA THR A 76 9.53 7.12 5.64
C THR A 76 10.44 6.12 6.32
N ASN A 77 11.45 5.61 5.60
CA ASN A 77 12.44 4.66 6.13
C ASN A 77 11.82 3.38 6.73
N CYS A 78 10.63 2.98 6.29
CA CYS A 78 10.05 1.70 6.70
C CYS A 78 10.77 0.55 5.98
N SER A 79 10.96 -0.55 6.67
CA SER A 79 11.69 -1.70 6.14
C SER A 79 11.06 -3.01 6.52
N SER A 80 11.17 -3.99 5.62
CA SER A 80 10.85 -5.38 5.93
C SER A 80 12.11 -6.22 5.88
N THR A 81 12.26 -7.14 6.83
CA THR A 81 13.30 -8.17 6.83
C THR A 81 12.78 -9.52 6.35
N THR A 82 11.52 -9.59 5.91
CA THR A 82 10.93 -10.82 5.39
C THR A 82 11.37 -11.09 3.95
N GLU A 83 11.71 -12.35 3.67
CA GLU A 83 12.07 -12.83 2.32
C GLU A 83 10.91 -12.77 1.31
N TYR A 84 9.68 -12.61 1.81
CA TYR A 84 8.48 -12.30 1.04
C TYR A 84 7.99 -10.93 1.50
N GLY A 85 8.07 -9.88 0.68
CA GLY A 85 7.60 -8.59 1.16
C GLY A 85 7.83 -7.37 0.28
N GLY A 86 7.07 -6.33 0.61
CA GLY A 86 7.39 -4.95 0.31
C GLY A 86 7.95 -4.22 1.54
N GLY A 87 8.80 -3.22 1.35
CA GLY A 87 9.51 -2.56 2.46
C GLY A 87 8.58 -1.76 3.37
N SER A 88 7.65 -1.01 2.79
CA SER A 88 6.62 -0.30 3.53
C SER A 88 5.29 -1.04 3.53
N VAL A 89 4.86 -1.52 2.36
CA VAL A 89 3.56 -2.16 2.18
C VAL A 89 3.74 -3.52 1.53
N TYR A 90 3.22 -4.55 2.18
CA TYR A 90 3.05 -5.87 1.61
C TYR A 90 1.59 -6.27 1.64
N TYR A 91 1.00 -6.44 0.47
CA TYR A 91 -0.38 -6.89 0.29
C TYR A 91 -0.37 -8.17 -0.54
N ASN A 92 -0.71 -9.31 0.06
CA ASN A 92 -0.77 -10.59 -0.61
C ASN A 92 -2.12 -11.26 -0.36
N CYS A 93 -3.11 -10.90 -1.17
CA CYS A 93 -4.49 -11.37 -1.05
C CYS A 93 -4.98 -11.95 -2.37
N GLN A 94 -4.24 -12.91 -2.92
CA GLN A 94 -4.50 -13.49 -4.24
C GLN A 94 -5.78 -14.31 -4.35
N ALA A 95 -6.37 -14.72 -3.23
CA ALA A 95 -7.58 -15.54 -3.25
C ALA A 95 -8.87 -14.70 -3.42
N ASP A 96 -8.95 -13.52 -2.79
CA ASP A 96 -10.13 -12.65 -2.91
C ASP A 96 -9.88 -11.18 -2.52
N GLY A 97 -8.67 -10.68 -2.75
CA GLY A 97 -8.27 -9.31 -2.44
C GLY A 97 -8.60 -8.30 -3.54
N GLU A 98 -8.89 -7.07 -3.11
CA GLU A 98 -8.86 -5.84 -3.90
C GLU A 98 -8.01 -4.79 -3.15
N PHE A 99 -7.09 -4.14 -3.86
CA PHE A 99 -6.17 -3.15 -3.31
C PHE A 99 -6.14 -1.90 -4.17
N VAL A 100 -6.34 -0.74 -3.56
CA VAL A 100 -6.19 0.55 -4.20
C VAL A 100 -5.28 1.41 -3.33
N GLN A 101 -4.27 2.01 -3.92
CA GLN A 101 -3.54 3.10 -3.28
C GLN A 101 -3.63 4.36 -4.15
N HIS A 102 -3.89 5.49 -3.48
CA HIS A 102 -3.95 6.82 -4.08
C HIS A 102 -3.09 7.79 -3.27
N ARG A 103 -2.30 8.62 -3.95
CA ARG A 103 -1.47 9.67 -3.31
C ARG A 103 -0.59 9.13 -2.18
N THR A 104 0.02 7.98 -2.43
CA THR A 104 0.84 7.30 -1.44
C THR A 104 2.32 7.59 -1.71
N CYS A 105 3.06 7.99 -0.67
CA CYS A 105 4.47 8.34 -0.79
C CYS A 105 5.34 7.33 -0.05
N TYR A 106 6.33 6.80 -0.74
CA TYR A 106 7.35 5.89 -0.21
C TYR A 106 8.70 6.56 -0.32
N TYR A 107 9.35 6.73 0.83
CA TYR A 107 10.67 7.32 0.90
C TYR A 107 11.65 6.39 1.60
N ALA A 108 12.78 6.11 0.95
CA ALA A 108 13.90 5.36 1.51
C ALA A 108 13.48 4.04 2.18
N SER A 109 12.48 3.37 1.61
CA SER A 109 12.04 2.06 2.06
C SER A 109 13.00 0.96 1.61
N ILE A 110 13.13 -0.09 2.40
CA ILE A 110 14.12 -1.17 2.18
C ILE A 110 13.46 -2.54 2.41
N ALA A 111 13.66 -3.48 1.48
CA ALA A 111 13.26 -4.89 1.63
C ALA A 111 14.20 -5.81 0.85
N GLU A 112 14.01 -7.12 0.99
CA GLU A 112 14.72 -8.12 0.16
C GLU A 112 14.10 -8.27 -1.24
N GLN A 113 12.80 -8.00 -1.40
CA GLN A 113 12.10 -8.13 -2.68
C GLN A 113 11.67 -6.78 -3.24
N ALA A 114 10.57 -6.21 -2.73
CA ALA A 114 10.01 -4.95 -3.21
C ALA A 114 10.39 -3.80 -2.30
N MET A 115 11.31 -2.93 -2.70
CA MET A 115 11.85 -1.91 -1.77
C MET A 115 10.77 -1.02 -1.16
N ALA A 116 9.78 -0.59 -1.95
CA ALA A 116 8.67 0.24 -1.49
C ALA A 116 7.44 -0.60 -1.11
N PHE A 117 6.84 -1.27 -2.10
CA PHE A 117 5.62 -2.04 -1.88
C PHE A 117 5.51 -3.24 -2.81
N ALA A 118 4.80 -4.27 -2.36
CA ALA A 118 4.34 -5.38 -3.18
C ALA A 118 2.85 -5.59 -2.96
N GLN A 119 2.08 -5.65 -4.05
CA GLN A 119 0.64 -5.89 -4.04
C GLN A 119 0.24 -7.01 -5.02
N ALA A 120 -0.35 -8.07 -4.48
CA ALA A 120 -0.90 -9.19 -5.24
C ALA A 120 -2.39 -9.35 -4.90
N ALA A 121 -3.26 -9.02 -5.86
CA ALA A 121 -4.70 -9.12 -5.74
C ALA A 121 -5.22 -10.44 -6.35
N LYS A 122 -6.54 -10.65 -6.32
CA LYS A 122 -7.15 -11.82 -6.97
C LYS A 122 -6.98 -11.76 -8.48
N GLN A 123 -6.68 -12.90 -9.13
CA GLN A 123 -6.58 -13.02 -10.60
C GLN A 123 -7.94 -12.97 -11.31
N TYR A 124 -8.67 -11.86 -11.15
CA TYR A 124 -9.90 -11.55 -11.87
C TYR A 124 -9.89 -10.08 -12.29
N LEU A 125 -10.25 -9.80 -13.54
CA LEU A 125 -10.27 -8.43 -14.10
C LEU A 125 -11.30 -7.49 -13.43
N SER A 126 -12.15 -8.01 -12.54
CA SER A 126 -13.04 -7.18 -11.71
C SER A 126 -12.38 -6.69 -10.41
N ASN A 127 -11.26 -7.30 -10.02
CA ASN A 127 -10.61 -7.05 -8.74
C ASN A 127 -9.56 -5.97 -8.89
N LYS A 128 -9.74 -4.88 -8.18
CA LYS A 128 -8.89 -3.69 -8.31
C LYS A 128 -7.51 -3.98 -7.74
N ASN A 129 -6.48 -3.61 -8.48
CA ASN A 129 -5.11 -3.66 -8.04
C ASN A 129 -4.38 -2.41 -8.52
N TYR A 130 -4.68 -1.28 -7.88
CA TYR A 130 -4.37 0.04 -8.41
C TYR A 130 -3.25 0.71 -7.63
N ALA A 131 -2.38 1.41 -8.35
CA ALA A 131 -1.41 2.34 -7.82
C ALA A 131 -1.50 3.67 -8.58
N ILE A 132 -2.07 4.69 -7.93
CA ILE A 132 -2.44 5.97 -8.55
C ILE A 132 -1.78 7.11 -7.78
N GLU A 133 -1.14 8.05 -8.49
CA GLU A 133 -0.45 9.20 -7.88
C GLU A 133 0.56 8.79 -6.80
N VAL A 134 1.20 7.63 -6.96
CA VAL A 134 2.21 7.09 -6.04
C VAL A 134 3.55 7.74 -6.32
N SER A 135 4.23 8.15 -5.26
CA SER A 135 5.60 8.64 -5.32
C SER A 135 6.54 7.65 -4.62
N VAL A 136 7.56 7.16 -5.32
CA VAL A 136 8.60 6.30 -4.73
C VAL A 136 9.96 6.93 -4.94
N LEU A 137 10.62 7.30 -3.84
CA LEU A 137 11.84 8.09 -3.85
C LEU A 137 12.92 7.48 -2.96
N LYS A 138 14.12 7.31 -3.52
CA LYS A 138 15.32 6.87 -2.77
C LYS A 138 15.16 5.55 -2.02
N CYS A 139 14.18 4.72 -2.40
CA CYS A 139 14.04 3.38 -1.85
C CYS A 139 15.22 2.52 -2.29
N GLY A 140 15.66 1.64 -1.41
CA GLY A 140 16.85 0.84 -1.60
C GLY A 140 18.13 1.41 -0.99
N GLU A 141 18.90 0.52 -0.40
CA GLU A 141 20.19 0.85 0.22
C GLU A 141 21.29 0.98 -0.84
N ASN A 142 21.39 -0.04 -1.69
CA ASN A 142 22.35 -0.18 -2.79
C ASN A 142 21.75 -1.08 -3.91
N GLU A 143 22.48 -1.25 -5.00
CA GLU A 143 22.06 -2.03 -6.17
C GLU A 143 22.24 -3.55 -5.99
N GLU A 144 22.91 -3.99 -4.93
CA GLU A 144 23.14 -5.41 -4.59
C GLU A 144 22.07 -5.97 -3.65
N LYS A 145 21.16 -5.11 -3.18
CA LYS A 145 20.13 -5.45 -2.20
C LYS A 145 18.75 -5.10 -2.73
N GLY A 146 17.84 -6.07 -2.67
CA GLY A 146 16.48 -5.92 -3.17
C GLY A 146 16.32 -6.28 -4.64
N SER A 147 15.25 -7.00 -4.97
CA SER A 147 14.97 -7.47 -6.34
C SER A 147 14.30 -6.43 -7.24
N TYR A 148 13.48 -5.53 -6.70
CA TYR A 148 12.76 -4.52 -7.49
C TYR A 148 12.28 -3.37 -6.60
N THR A 149 11.99 -2.21 -7.20
CA THR A 149 11.49 -1.05 -6.44
C THR A 149 10.08 -1.29 -5.89
N PHE A 150 9.19 -1.89 -6.68
CA PHE A 150 7.83 -2.24 -6.28
C PHE A 150 7.30 -3.39 -7.16
N GLY A 151 6.28 -4.11 -6.70
CA GLY A 151 5.65 -5.21 -7.43
C GLY A 151 4.12 -5.11 -7.43
N ILE A 152 3.49 -5.34 -8.58
CA ILE A 152 2.04 -5.39 -8.75
C ILE A 152 1.69 -6.62 -9.58
N SER A 153 0.87 -7.52 -9.03
CA SER A 153 0.50 -8.78 -9.70
C SER A 153 -0.99 -9.05 -9.61
N PHE A 154 -1.56 -9.54 -10.72
CA PHE A 154 -2.96 -9.97 -10.84
C PHE A 154 -4.00 -8.85 -10.65
N GLY A 155 -5.26 -9.19 -10.91
CA GLY A 155 -6.38 -8.26 -10.88
C GLY A 155 -6.44 -7.36 -12.12
N ASP A 156 -7.28 -6.34 -12.03
CA ASP A 156 -7.24 -5.16 -12.89
C ASP A 156 -6.11 -4.25 -12.40
N ILE A 157 -5.02 -4.21 -13.17
CA ILE A 157 -3.84 -3.42 -12.82
C ILE A 157 -3.99 -2.03 -13.43
N CYS A 158 -4.08 -1.02 -12.55
CA CYS A 158 -4.04 0.38 -12.94
C CYS A 158 -2.78 1.02 -12.33
N PHE A 159 -1.94 1.61 -13.18
CA PHE A 159 -0.71 2.28 -12.78
C PHE A 159 -0.67 3.68 -13.39
N ASP A 160 -1.17 4.67 -12.66
CA ASP A 160 -1.46 5.99 -13.22
C ASP A 160 -0.78 7.13 -12.45
N ASN A 161 -0.22 8.10 -13.18
CA ASN A 161 0.39 9.32 -12.64
C ASN A 161 1.44 9.11 -11.52
N ASN A 162 2.23 8.04 -11.61
CA ASN A 162 3.22 7.69 -10.59
C ASN A 162 4.59 8.33 -10.87
N ASN A 163 5.29 8.75 -9.82
CA ASN A 163 6.65 9.29 -9.89
C ASN A 163 7.62 8.37 -9.14
N ILE A 164 8.52 7.72 -9.87
CA ILE A 164 9.46 6.74 -9.31
C ILE A 164 10.86 7.17 -9.70
N THR A 165 11.64 7.63 -8.72
CA THR A 165 12.94 8.25 -9.01
C THR A 165 13.98 7.97 -7.93
N ASN A 166 15.26 7.92 -8.34
CA ASN A 166 16.42 7.73 -7.47
C ASN A 166 16.39 6.47 -6.60
N ASN A 167 15.69 5.42 -7.02
CA ASN A 167 15.61 4.16 -6.28
C ASN A 167 16.77 3.23 -6.68
N LYS A 168 17.21 2.39 -5.76
CA LYS A 168 18.26 1.39 -5.96
C LYS A 168 17.69 -0.01 -5.77
N CYS A 169 17.90 -0.88 -6.74
CA CYS A 169 17.56 -2.30 -6.67
C CYS A 169 18.31 -3.06 -7.78
N ILE A 170 18.36 -4.38 -7.67
CA ILE A 170 18.86 -5.24 -8.75
C ILE A 170 17.91 -5.12 -9.96
N HIS A 171 18.45 -5.06 -11.18
CA HIS A 171 17.66 -5.27 -12.39
C HIS A 171 17.41 -6.77 -12.58
N GLN A 172 16.14 -7.18 -12.59
CA GLN A 172 15.71 -8.44 -13.22
C GLN A 172 14.68 -8.15 -14.30
#